data_AF-A0A6N8X5Y9-F1
#
_entry.id   AF-A0A6N8X5Y9-F1
#
_cell.length_a   1.000
_cell.length_b   1.000
_cell.length_c   1.000
_cell.angle_alpha   90.00
_cell.angle_beta   90.00
_cell.angle_gamma   90.00
#
_symmetry.space_group_name_H-M   'P 1'
#
loop_
_entity.id
_entity.type
_entity.pdbx_description
1 polymer ?
#
loop_
_entity_poly.entity_id
_entity_poly.type
_entity_poly.pdbx_seq_one_letter_code
_entity_poly.pdbx_strand_id
1 'polypeptide(L)'
;MKRRTPATRRSTLLAASAMLAAAGSAGPGSPSAAGQTLRYGVPSPPTATYHTADTIVSTASMPTGEMATTVSTLSTLVLDFAQDPVGLRVTGTLANLEGTMSNPMMGSTPLPDLDVAGVFEFVMDHRGKVEIISMPEFPAVGMQMSPQSNMVQPLFPALPDGNLEPGTTWVDTTEVFPGMQFDALEAAMDASSTTVTSYTLVGDTVFDGRTFLHIAVAGEVAIEGTMDLGGMEMVQSMAGTSRGLLLWDTERGLVAFGHISQEMQGTTEMGVMGTFGTTVTMSSHFRLDRLEN
;
A
#
# COMPACT_ATOMS: atom_id res chain seq x y z
N MET A 1 -5.39 -8.35 41.40
CA MET A 1 -5.89 -9.28 40.36
C MET A 1 -4.98 -9.10 39.14
N LYS A 2 -3.99 -10.00 38.93
CA LYS A 2 -2.96 -9.85 37.89
C LYS A 2 -3.51 -10.32 36.54
N ARG A 3 -3.73 -9.41 35.59
CA ARG A 3 -4.09 -9.75 34.21
C ARG A 3 -2.88 -10.42 33.54
N ARG A 4 -3.07 -11.63 33.02
CA ARG A 4 -2.08 -12.36 32.21
C ARG A 4 -2.24 -11.93 30.76
N THR A 5 -1.18 -11.40 30.18
CA THR A 5 -1.04 -11.17 28.73
C THR A 5 -0.98 -12.53 28.02
N PRO A 6 -1.77 -12.78 26.97
CA PRO A 6 -1.67 -14.01 26.19
C PRO A 6 -0.43 -13.96 25.28
N ALA A 7 0.26 -15.10 25.18
CA ALA A 7 1.45 -15.27 24.36
C ALA A 7 1.08 -15.47 22.89
N THR A 8 1.59 -14.59 22.03
CA THR A 8 1.43 -14.60 20.56
C THR A 8 2.12 -15.84 19.96
N ARG A 9 1.35 -16.75 19.38
CA ARG A 9 1.88 -17.88 18.59
C ARG A 9 2.18 -17.40 17.18
N ARG A 10 3.47 -17.33 16.82
CA ARG A 10 3.91 -17.08 15.44
C ARG A 10 3.64 -18.33 14.58
N SER A 11 2.70 -18.22 13.66
CA SER A 11 2.43 -19.23 12.64
C SER A 11 3.45 -19.09 11.51
N THR A 12 4.25 -20.13 11.28
CA THR A 12 5.21 -20.19 10.16
C THR A 12 4.47 -20.72 8.92
N LEU A 13 4.17 -19.84 7.96
CA LEU A 13 3.61 -20.22 6.66
C LEU A 13 4.75 -20.40 5.65
N LEU A 14 4.85 -21.61 5.07
CA LEU A 14 5.70 -21.93 3.93
C LEU A 14 4.80 -21.92 2.68
N ALA A 15 4.99 -20.97 1.77
CA ALA A 15 4.26 -20.92 0.51
C ALA A 15 5.20 -21.21 -0.68
N ALA A 16 4.82 -22.21 -1.49
CA ALA A 16 5.45 -22.55 -2.75
C ALA A 16 4.65 -21.92 -3.90
N SER A 17 5.21 -20.90 -4.55
CA SER A 17 4.56 -20.18 -5.65
C SER A 17 4.99 -20.76 -7.01
N ALA A 18 4.02 -21.24 -7.79
CA ALA A 18 4.23 -21.70 -9.16
C ALA A 18 4.22 -20.50 -10.13
N MET A 19 5.35 -20.24 -10.78
CA MET A 19 5.48 -19.18 -11.80
C MET A 19 4.84 -19.62 -13.12
N LEU A 20 3.92 -18.80 -13.64
CA LEU A 20 3.44 -18.87 -15.03
C LEU A 20 4.39 -18.05 -15.91
N ALA A 21 5.25 -18.71 -16.68
CA ALA A 21 6.14 -18.07 -17.64
C ALA A 21 5.41 -17.85 -18.97
N ALA A 22 5.11 -16.60 -19.32
CA ALA A 22 4.67 -16.22 -20.66
C ALA A 22 5.90 -15.93 -21.54
N ALA A 23 6.10 -16.74 -22.58
CA ALA A 23 7.20 -16.58 -23.52
C ALA A 23 6.86 -15.50 -24.57
N GLY A 24 7.41 -14.29 -24.40
CA GLY A 24 7.37 -13.22 -25.40
C GLY A 24 8.69 -13.15 -26.17
N SER A 25 8.63 -13.26 -27.49
CA SER A 25 9.78 -13.12 -28.40
C SER A 25 10.22 -11.66 -28.50
N ALA A 26 11.43 -11.34 -28.01
CA ALA A 26 12.04 -10.01 -28.10
C ALA A 26 12.56 -9.70 -29.51
N GLY A 27 12.24 -8.51 -30.04
CA GLY A 27 12.81 -7.97 -31.27
C GLY A 27 14.21 -7.37 -31.06
N PRO A 28 15.04 -7.27 -32.11
CA PRO A 28 16.40 -6.75 -32.00
C PRO A 28 16.39 -5.22 -31.81
N GLY A 29 16.91 -4.75 -30.68
CA GLY A 29 17.21 -3.32 -30.46
C GLY A 29 16.81 -2.74 -29.11
N SER A 30 16.06 -3.45 -28.27
CA SER A 30 15.72 -2.97 -26.93
C SER A 30 16.93 -3.07 -25.99
N PRO A 31 17.16 -2.06 -25.11
CA PRO A 31 18.13 -2.20 -24.01
C PRO A 31 17.77 -3.46 -23.23
N SER A 32 18.78 -4.27 -22.90
CA SER A 32 18.57 -5.51 -22.17
C SER A 32 18.34 -5.22 -20.69
N ALA A 33 17.33 -5.87 -20.12
CA ALA A 33 17.12 -5.96 -18.68
C ALA A 33 18.32 -6.58 -17.91
N ALA A 34 19.22 -7.27 -18.60
CA ALA A 34 20.41 -7.88 -18.01
C ALA A 34 21.39 -6.81 -17.49
N GLY A 35 21.91 -7.02 -16.28
CA GLY A 35 22.93 -6.16 -15.69
C GLY A 35 22.44 -4.81 -15.13
N GLN A 36 21.13 -4.59 -15.01
CA GLN A 36 20.58 -3.32 -14.54
C GLN A 36 20.68 -3.21 -13.01
N THR A 37 21.13 -2.07 -12.49
CA THR A 37 21.05 -1.75 -11.05
C THR A 37 19.84 -0.84 -10.82
N LEU A 38 18.92 -1.25 -9.95
CA LEU A 38 17.82 -0.38 -9.51
C LEU A 38 18.32 0.53 -8.39
N ARG A 39 18.06 1.83 -8.52
CA ARG A 39 18.34 2.80 -7.47
C ARG A 39 17.42 4.00 -7.60
N TYR A 40 17.07 4.58 -6.45
CA TYR A 40 16.43 5.89 -6.43
C TYR A 40 17.47 7.00 -6.60
N GLY A 41 17.12 8.00 -7.41
CA GLY A 41 17.86 9.24 -7.57
C GLY A 41 16.91 10.42 -7.76
N VAL A 42 17.45 11.65 -7.80
CA VAL A 42 16.64 12.83 -8.11
C VAL A 42 16.27 12.75 -9.59
N PRO A 43 14.97 12.65 -9.96
CA PRO A 43 14.55 12.62 -11.35
C PRO A 43 14.85 13.95 -12.05
N SER A 44 14.79 13.95 -13.38
CA SER A 44 14.81 15.17 -14.20
C SER A 44 13.54 15.24 -15.05
N PRO A 45 12.61 16.18 -14.79
CA PRO A 45 12.64 17.20 -13.74
C PRO A 45 12.57 16.60 -12.32
N PRO A 46 12.98 17.34 -11.27
CA PRO A 46 12.99 16.87 -9.88
C PRO A 46 11.58 16.78 -9.26
N THR A 47 10.56 16.54 -10.08
CA THR A 47 9.16 16.47 -9.68
C THR A 47 8.48 15.28 -10.36
N ALA A 48 7.50 14.69 -9.69
CA ALA A 48 6.64 13.67 -10.26
C ALA A 48 5.21 13.81 -9.75
N THR A 49 4.25 13.69 -10.65
CA THR A 49 2.83 13.67 -10.29
C THR A 49 2.29 12.27 -10.49
N TYR A 50 1.58 11.75 -9.50
CA TYR A 50 0.97 10.43 -9.51
C TYR A 50 -0.54 10.53 -9.35
N HIS A 51 -1.27 9.77 -10.16
CA HIS A 51 -2.64 9.42 -9.87
C HIS A 51 -2.70 8.07 -9.19
N THR A 52 -3.46 7.99 -8.10
CA THR A 52 -3.78 6.73 -7.45
C THR A 52 -5.27 6.51 -7.51
N ALA A 53 -5.69 5.33 -7.95
CA ALA A 53 -7.07 4.88 -7.82
C ALA A 53 -7.09 3.61 -6.99
N ASP A 54 -8.05 3.49 -6.09
CA ASP A 54 -8.32 2.24 -5.38
C ASP A 54 -9.83 1.99 -5.32
N THR A 55 -10.20 0.73 -5.32
CA THR A 55 -11.55 0.28 -5.02
C THR A 55 -11.47 -0.87 -4.03
N ILE A 56 -11.97 -0.60 -2.83
CA ILE A 56 -12.02 -1.54 -1.72
C ILE A 56 -13.46 -2.05 -1.62
N VAL A 57 -13.65 -3.35 -1.78
CA VAL A 57 -14.92 -4.01 -1.45
C VAL A 57 -14.70 -4.76 -0.16
N SER A 58 -15.54 -4.47 0.82
CA SER A 58 -15.53 -5.11 2.14
C SER A 58 -16.87 -5.78 2.38
N THR A 59 -16.87 -7.04 2.80
CA THR A 59 -18.08 -7.75 3.22
C THR A 59 -17.94 -8.17 4.67
N ALA A 60 -18.98 -7.88 5.44
CA ALA A 60 -19.07 -8.13 6.87
C ALA A 60 -20.27 -9.03 7.16
N SER A 61 -20.03 -10.21 7.73
CA SER A 61 -21.11 -11.10 8.19
C SER A 61 -21.56 -10.74 9.61
N MET A 62 -22.73 -10.11 9.74
CA MET A 62 -23.33 -9.70 11.02
C MET A 62 -24.52 -10.58 11.40
N PRO A 63 -24.97 -10.58 12.68
CA PRO A 63 -26.17 -11.31 13.09
C PRO A 63 -27.45 -10.92 12.32
N THR A 64 -27.50 -9.68 11.81
CA THR A 64 -28.62 -9.14 11.03
C THR A 64 -28.54 -9.48 9.53
N GLY A 65 -27.44 -10.06 9.07
CA GLY A 65 -27.18 -10.38 7.66
C GLY A 65 -25.79 -9.96 7.21
N GLU A 66 -25.49 -10.19 5.93
CA GLU A 66 -24.27 -9.72 5.31
C GLU A 66 -24.42 -8.25 4.89
N MET A 67 -23.41 -7.45 5.19
CA MET A 67 -23.31 -6.07 4.73
C MET A 67 -22.06 -5.91 3.87
N ALA A 68 -22.27 -5.50 2.63
CA ALA A 68 -21.20 -5.12 1.73
C ALA A 68 -21.03 -3.59 1.73
N THR A 69 -19.79 -3.14 1.81
CA THR A 69 -19.43 -1.73 1.63
C THR A 69 -18.36 -1.64 0.55
N THR A 70 -18.62 -0.82 -0.47
CA THR A 70 -17.64 -0.47 -1.50
C THR A 70 -17.15 0.93 -1.24
N VAL A 71 -15.84 1.10 -1.25
CA VAL A 71 -15.14 2.37 -1.19
C VAL A 71 -14.36 2.51 -2.48
N SER A 72 -14.50 3.63 -3.16
CA SER A 72 -13.65 3.99 -4.29
C SER A 72 -12.97 5.32 -4.00
N THR A 73 -11.68 5.41 -4.27
CA THR A 73 -10.89 6.62 -4.07
C THR A 73 -10.07 6.93 -5.30
N LEU A 74 -9.98 8.21 -5.65
CA LEU A 74 -9.08 8.75 -6.65
C LEU A 74 -8.30 9.90 -6.01
N SER A 75 -6.98 9.86 -6.12
CA SER A 75 -6.13 10.89 -5.55
C SER A 75 -5.03 11.32 -6.51
N THR A 76 -4.56 12.55 -6.33
CA THR A 76 -3.40 13.10 -7.05
C THR A 76 -2.33 13.49 -6.04
N LEU A 77 -1.18 12.83 -6.13
CA LEU A 77 0.01 13.17 -5.36
C LEU A 77 0.98 13.94 -6.25
N VAL A 78 1.46 15.08 -5.77
CA VAL A 78 2.57 15.81 -6.39
C VAL A 78 3.77 15.68 -5.48
N LEU A 79 4.88 15.17 -6.03
CA LEU A 79 6.12 14.91 -5.32
C LEU A 79 7.24 15.80 -5.86
N ASP A 80 7.99 16.40 -4.95
CA ASP A 80 9.24 17.11 -5.18
C ASP A 80 10.39 16.32 -4.58
N PHE A 81 11.48 16.23 -5.34
CA PHE A 81 12.67 15.44 -4.98
C PHE A 81 13.88 16.34 -4.83
N ALA A 82 14.59 16.18 -3.72
CA ALA A 82 15.85 16.85 -3.48
C ALA A 82 16.93 15.84 -3.06
N GLN A 83 18.18 16.19 -3.31
CA GLN A 83 19.32 15.42 -2.80
C GLN A 83 19.36 15.53 -1.27
N ASP A 84 19.56 14.40 -0.60
CA ASP A 84 19.82 14.33 0.84
C ASP A 84 21.13 13.55 1.10
N PRO A 85 21.90 13.83 2.16
CA PRO A 85 23.13 13.07 2.45
C PRO A 85 22.94 11.54 2.57
N VAL A 86 21.75 11.08 2.97
CA VAL A 86 21.42 9.65 3.10
C VAL A 86 20.84 9.06 1.80
N GLY A 87 20.38 9.92 0.89
CA GLY A 87 19.84 9.53 -0.41
C GLY A 87 19.02 10.66 -1.02
N LEU A 88 17.71 10.62 -0.77
CA LEU A 88 16.73 11.55 -1.31
C LEU A 88 15.83 12.08 -0.22
N ARG A 89 15.50 13.36 -0.32
CA ARG A 89 14.39 13.97 0.40
C ARG A 89 13.22 14.06 -0.57
N VAL A 90 12.07 13.57 -0.14
CA VAL A 90 10.82 13.65 -0.88
C VAL A 90 9.85 14.49 -0.07
N THR A 91 9.37 15.57 -0.68
CA THR A 91 8.26 16.37 -0.16
C THR A 91 7.09 16.14 -1.08
N GLY A 92 5.92 15.85 -0.54
CA GLY A 92 4.74 15.63 -1.35
C GLY A 92 3.49 16.30 -0.81
N THR A 93 2.59 16.59 -1.73
CA THR A 93 1.29 17.19 -1.47
C THR A 93 0.20 16.31 -2.06
N LEU A 94 -0.89 16.15 -1.31
CA LEU A 94 -2.10 15.52 -1.82
C LEU A 94 -2.95 16.61 -2.44
N ALA A 95 -2.86 16.78 -3.75
CA ALA A 95 -3.49 17.89 -4.46
C ALA A 95 -5.02 17.70 -4.62
N ASN A 96 -5.47 16.45 -4.74
CA ASN A 96 -6.88 16.11 -4.78
C ASN A 96 -7.08 14.73 -4.15
N LEU A 97 -8.16 14.57 -3.40
CA LEU A 97 -8.65 13.28 -2.90
C LEU A 97 -10.17 13.27 -3.01
N GLU A 98 -10.67 12.50 -3.95
CA GLU A 98 -12.09 12.25 -4.11
C GLU A 98 -12.38 10.79 -3.77
N GLY A 99 -13.58 10.53 -3.26
CA GLY A 99 -14.01 9.17 -3.10
C GLY A 99 -15.50 9.04 -2.89
N THR A 100 -15.96 7.81 -3.01
CA THR A 100 -17.34 7.43 -2.77
C THR A 100 -17.36 6.22 -1.84
N MET A 101 -18.37 6.18 -0.99
CA MET A 101 -18.69 5.02 -0.18
C MET A 101 -20.11 4.58 -0.55
N SER A 102 -20.31 3.29 -0.75
CA SER A 102 -21.60 2.71 -1.11
C SER A 102 -21.90 1.49 -0.26
N ASN A 103 -23.12 1.40 0.25
CA ASN A 103 -23.65 0.18 0.88
C ASN A 103 -25.15 0.04 0.58
N PRO A 104 -25.74 -1.17 0.73
CA PRO A 104 -27.14 -1.42 0.40
C PRO A 104 -28.17 -0.55 1.15
N MET A 105 -27.83 -0.02 2.32
CA MET A 105 -28.76 0.74 3.16
C MET A 105 -28.75 2.24 2.84
N MET A 106 -27.58 2.81 2.58
CA MET A 106 -27.40 4.25 2.34
C MET A 106 -27.28 4.62 0.86
N GLY A 107 -27.12 3.63 -0.02
CA GLY A 107 -26.76 3.87 -1.41
C GLY A 107 -25.33 4.38 -1.53
N SER A 108 -25.00 5.03 -2.64
CA SER A 108 -23.69 5.63 -2.88
C SER A 108 -23.69 7.08 -2.40
N THR A 109 -22.78 7.40 -1.49
CA THR A 109 -22.57 8.75 -0.96
C THR A 109 -21.13 9.18 -1.23
N PRO A 110 -20.88 10.43 -1.68
CA PRO A 110 -19.53 10.94 -1.74
C PRO A 110 -18.93 10.98 -0.33
N LEU A 111 -17.62 10.78 -0.25
CA LEU A 111 -16.89 11.06 0.98
C LEU A 111 -16.93 12.55 1.26
N PRO A 112 -16.97 12.97 2.54
CA PRO A 112 -16.80 14.38 2.88
C PRO A 112 -15.47 14.88 2.32
N ASP A 113 -15.41 16.15 1.93
CA ASP A 113 -14.17 16.76 1.44
C ASP A 113 -13.04 16.52 2.46
N LEU A 114 -12.09 15.69 2.06
CA LEU A 114 -10.89 15.40 2.83
C LEU A 114 -9.87 16.48 2.49
N ASP A 115 -10.07 17.69 3.01
CA ASP A 115 -9.08 18.76 2.90
C ASP A 115 -7.86 18.39 3.76
N VAL A 116 -6.94 17.64 3.15
CA VAL A 116 -5.70 17.21 3.79
C VAL A 116 -4.71 18.36 3.69
N ALA A 117 -4.76 19.24 4.68
CA ALA A 117 -3.83 20.34 4.79
C ALA A 117 -2.43 19.85 5.21
N GLY A 118 -1.42 20.21 4.43
CA GLY A 118 -0.02 19.98 4.77
C GLY A 118 0.76 19.20 3.72
N VAL A 119 2.00 18.88 4.07
CA VAL A 119 2.92 18.12 3.23
C VAL A 119 3.32 16.85 3.95
N PHE A 120 3.48 15.76 3.20
CA PHE A 120 4.24 14.63 3.71
C PHE A 120 5.71 14.81 3.31
N GLU A 121 6.60 14.63 4.26
CA GLU A 121 8.03 14.75 4.05
C GLU A 121 8.72 13.53 4.62
N PHE A 122 9.60 12.94 3.83
CA PHE A 122 10.42 11.83 4.28
C PHE A 122 11.78 11.84 3.57
N VAL A 123 12.74 11.20 4.21
CA VAL A 123 14.04 10.88 3.61
C VAL A 123 14.05 9.41 3.25
N MET A 124 14.68 9.09 2.15
CA MET A 124 14.75 7.74 1.62
C MET A 124 16.18 7.47 1.15
N ASP A 125 16.71 6.30 1.49
CA ASP A 125 17.99 5.89 0.91
C ASP A 125 17.84 5.52 -0.57
N HIS A 126 18.96 5.22 -1.25
CA HIS A 126 18.95 4.82 -2.66
C HIS A 126 18.20 3.52 -2.94
N ARG A 127 17.78 2.80 -1.89
CA ARG A 127 17.12 1.50 -1.97
C ARG A 127 15.66 1.54 -1.55
N GLY A 128 15.10 2.69 -1.20
CA GLY A 128 13.69 2.76 -0.84
C GLY A 128 13.42 2.63 0.65
N LYS A 129 14.44 2.59 1.50
CA LYS A 129 14.21 2.61 2.95
C LYS A 129 13.81 4.01 3.38
N VAL A 130 12.58 4.16 3.86
CA VAL A 130 11.97 5.45 4.21
C VAL A 130 12.13 5.76 5.71
N GLU A 131 12.47 7.00 6.01
CA GLU A 131 12.38 7.65 7.31
C GLU A 131 11.42 8.83 7.21
N ILE A 132 10.26 8.73 7.86
CA ILE A 132 9.23 9.77 7.83
C ILE A 132 9.67 10.95 8.70
N ILE A 133 9.71 12.14 8.11
CA ILE A 133 10.01 13.40 8.81
C ILE A 133 8.72 14.07 9.28
N SER A 134 7.73 14.12 8.40
CA SER A 134 6.44 14.76 8.66
C SER A 134 5.34 14.08 7.84
N MET A 135 4.14 14.03 8.39
CA MET A 135 2.94 13.54 7.71
C MET A 135 1.81 14.54 7.98
N PRO A 136 0.97 14.88 6.98
CA PRO A 136 -0.14 15.80 7.22
C PRO A 136 -1.16 15.15 8.15
N GLU A 137 -1.94 16.00 8.83
CA GLU A 137 -3.07 15.52 9.62
C GLU A 137 -4.19 15.12 8.65
N PHE A 138 -4.72 13.90 8.82
CA PHE A 138 -5.85 13.44 8.03
C PHE A 138 -7.11 13.46 8.90
N PRO A 139 -8.27 13.82 8.31
CA PRO A 139 -9.55 13.64 8.98
C PRO A 139 -9.73 12.16 9.36
N ALA A 140 -10.34 11.90 10.52
CA ALA A 140 -10.49 10.54 11.04
C ALA A 140 -11.22 9.58 10.07
N VAL A 141 -12.12 10.10 9.21
CA VAL A 141 -12.78 9.34 8.15
C VAL A 141 -11.80 8.89 7.06
N GLY A 142 -10.82 9.72 6.70
CA GLY A 142 -9.78 9.38 5.72
C GLY A 142 -8.83 8.27 6.19
N MET A 143 -8.65 8.12 7.50
CA MET A 143 -7.76 7.12 8.10
C MET A 143 -8.37 5.71 8.19
N GLN A 144 -9.69 5.59 8.29
CA GLN A 144 -10.35 4.27 8.20
C GLN A 144 -10.28 3.67 6.79
N MET A 145 -10.05 4.52 5.78
CA MET A 145 -10.15 4.19 4.36
C MET A 145 -8.79 4.05 3.68
N SER A 146 -7.72 4.49 4.34
CA SER A 146 -6.36 4.38 3.86
C SER A 146 -5.47 4.03 5.04
N PRO A 147 -4.95 2.79 5.14
CA PRO A 147 -3.76 2.59 5.95
C PRO A 147 -2.68 3.46 5.31
N GLN A 148 -2.43 4.65 5.86
CA GLN A 148 -1.53 5.69 5.33
C GLN A 148 -0.12 5.16 5.03
N SER A 149 0.28 4.08 5.70
CA SER A 149 1.49 3.32 5.42
C SER A 149 1.54 2.69 4.02
N ASN A 150 0.40 2.46 3.38
CA ASN A 150 0.30 1.84 2.06
C ASN A 150 0.32 2.84 0.89
N MET A 151 0.38 4.16 1.12
CA MET A 151 0.54 5.09 -0.02
C MET A 151 2.00 5.17 -0.45
N VAL A 152 2.94 5.16 0.50
CA VAL A 152 4.38 5.29 0.23
C VAL A 152 4.95 3.99 -0.33
N GLN A 153 4.54 2.83 0.19
CA GLN A 153 5.17 1.55 -0.17
C GLN A 153 5.00 1.14 -1.65
N PRO A 154 3.83 1.30 -2.30
CA PRO A 154 3.68 1.05 -3.73
C PRO A 154 4.42 2.07 -4.61
N LEU A 155 4.63 3.30 -4.12
CA LEU A 155 5.43 4.31 -4.81
C LEU A 155 6.94 4.00 -4.72
N PHE A 156 7.36 3.49 -3.56
CA PHE A 156 8.77 3.31 -3.20
C PHE A 156 9.06 1.90 -2.66
N PRO A 157 8.91 0.83 -3.48
CA PRO A 157 9.28 -0.51 -3.07
C PRO A 157 10.77 -0.60 -2.71
N ALA A 158 11.13 -1.41 -1.72
CA ALA A 158 12.55 -1.64 -1.45
C ALA A 158 13.24 -2.27 -2.67
N LEU A 159 14.44 -1.77 -2.98
CA LEU A 159 15.24 -2.20 -4.12
C LEU A 159 16.34 -3.19 -3.68
N PRO A 160 16.64 -4.20 -4.51
CA PRO A 160 17.69 -5.17 -4.24
C PRO A 160 19.08 -4.52 -4.39
N ASP A 161 20.09 -5.15 -3.79
CA ASP A 161 21.48 -4.80 -4.06
C ASP A 161 21.97 -5.44 -5.36
N GLY A 162 22.84 -4.72 -6.06
CA GLY A 162 23.59 -5.24 -7.20
C GLY A 162 22.83 -5.25 -8.51
N ASN A 163 23.37 -6.00 -9.46
CA ASN A 163 22.82 -6.10 -10.81
C ASN A 163 21.71 -7.14 -10.84
N LEU A 164 20.62 -6.80 -11.52
CA LEU A 164 19.50 -7.69 -11.73
C LEU A 164 19.54 -8.33 -13.10
N GLU A 165 19.07 -9.57 -13.11
CA GLU A 165 18.79 -10.33 -14.31
C GLU A 165 17.30 -10.69 -14.32
N PRO A 166 16.68 -10.88 -15.49
CA PRO A 166 15.35 -11.47 -15.55
C PRO A 166 15.27 -12.77 -14.74
N GLY A 167 14.28 -12.87 -13.87
CA GLY A 167 14.10 -13.95 -12.89
C GLY A 167 14.71 -13.68 -11.52
N THR A 168 15.47 -12.60 -11.32
CA THR A 168 15.94 -12.20 -9.98
C THR A 168 14.74 -11.82 -9.11
N THR A 169 14.68 -12.45 -7.93
CA THR A 169 13.66 -12.19 -6.91
C THR A 169 14.28 -11.56 -5.67
N TRP A 170 13.59 -10.60 -5.07
CA TRP A 170 13.94 -10.03 -3.77
C TRP A 170 12.70 -9.81 -2.93
N VAL A 171 12.90 -9.65 -1.62
CA VAL A 171 11.83 -9.50 -0.64
C VAL A 171 11.99 -8.18 0.09
N ASP A 172 10.86 -7.48 0.24
CA ASP A 172 10.68 -6.33 1.13
C ASP A 172 9.75 -6.74 2.27
N THR A 173 10.07 -6.30 3.47
CA THR A 173 9.21 -6.53 4.64
C THR A 173 8.97 -5.19 5.31
N THR A 174 7.72 -4.76 5.28
CA THR A 174 7.27 -3.53 5.92
C THR A 174 6.50 -3.89 7.17
N GLU A 175 6.98 -3.39 8.30
CA GLU A 175 6.26 -3.46 9.56
C GLU A 175 5.79 -2.04 9.92
N VAL A 176 4.50 -1.92 10.18
CA VAL A 176 3.86 -0.67 10.59
C VAL A 176 3.26 -0.95 11.95
N PHE A 177 3.71 -0.25 12.97
CA PHE A 177 3.14 -0.31 14.31
C PHE A 177 2.58 1.07 14.63
N PRO A 178 1.26 1.31 14.76
CA PRO A 178 0.79 2.58 15.27
C PRO A 178 0.30 2.46 16.72
N GLY A 179 0.65 3.46 17.52
CA GLY A 179 -0.29 4.07 18.45
C GLY A 179 -0.78 5.36 17.82
N MET A 180 -1.98 5.34 17.21
CA MET A 180 -2.61 6.54 16.62
C MET A 180 -3.75 7.01 17.52
N GLN A 181 -3.76 8.31 17.83
CA GLN A 181 -4.86 8.97 18.53
C GLN A 181 -5.70 9.75 17.52
N PHE A 182 -7.02 9.71 17.70
CA PHE A 182 -8.02 10.36 16.87
C PHE A 182 -8.85 11.30 17.74
N ASP A 183 -8.37 12.52 17.94
CA ASP A 183 -9.01 13.50 18.83
C ASP A 183 -10.47 13.78 18.45
N ALA A 184 -10.77 13.84 17.14
CA ALA A 184 -12.12 14.13 16.63
C ALA A 184 -13.14 13.02 16.89
N LEU A 185 -12.69 11.78 17.10
CA LEU A 185 -13.56 10.63 17.39
C LEU A 185 -13.44 10.15 18.84
N GLU A 186 -12.63 10.83 19.66
CA GLU A 186 -12.20 10.34 20.98
C GLU A 186 -11.75 8.87 20.91
N ALA A 187 -11.08 8.50 19.82
CA ALA A 187 -10.71 7.14 19.51
C ALA A 187 -9.20 6.95 19.56
N ALA A 188 -8.76 5.74 19.92
CA ALA A 188 -7.36 5.36 19.84
C ALA A 188 -7.26 4.02 19.11
N MET A 189 -6.32 3.92 18.17
CA MET A 189 -6.01 2.67 17.50
C MET A 189 -4.58 2.28 17.81
N ASP A 190 -4.44 1.10 18.42
CA ASP A 190 -3.18 0.39 18.55
C ASP A 190 -3.24 -0.77 17.57
N ALA A 191 -2.56 -0.64 16.44
CA ALA A 191 -2.56 -1.67 15.41
C ALA A 191 -1.14 -2.11 15.09
N SER A 192 -1.02 -3.15 14.32
CA SER A 192 0.22 -3.54 13.69
C SER A 192 -0.13 -4.17 12.36
N SER A 193 0.67 -3.86 11.35
CA SER A 193 0.59 -4.47 10.04
C SER A 193 1.98 -4.98 9.69
N THR A 194 2.06 -6.21 9.21
CA THR A 194 3.26 -6.77 8.60
C THR A 194 2.91 -7.13 7.16
N THR A 195 3.63 -6.54 6.23
CA THR A 195 3.53 -6.84 4.81
C THR A 195 4.85 -7.42 4.33
N VAL A 196 4.83 -8.64 3.81
CA VAL A 196 5.99 -9.28 3.16
C VAL A 196 5.73 -9.31 1.67
N THR A 197 6.49 -8.54 0.89
CA THR A 197 6.32 -8.45 -0.56
C THR A 197 7.54 -9.03 -1.27
N SER A 198 7.30 -10.01 -2.13
CA SER A 198 8.26 -10.56 -3.07
C SER A 198 8.12 -9.84 -4.43
N TYR A 199 9.23 -9.35 -4.95
CA TYR A 199 9.34 -8.76 -6.27
C TYR A 199 10.19 -9.65 -7.16
N THR A 200 9.81 -9.80 -8.43
CA THR A 200 10.61 -10.54 -9.42
C THR A 200 10.78 -9.70 -10.66
N LEU A 201 12.03 -9.46 -11.08
CA LEU A 201 12.28 -8.81 -12.36
C LEU A 201 11.87 -9.76 -13.48
N VAL A 202 10.85 -9.40 -14.25
CA VAL A 202 10.39 -10.20 -15.40
C VAL A 202 11.27 -9.91 -16.62
N GLY A 203 11.69 -8.66 -16.79
CA GLY A 203 12.47 -8.18 -17.93
C GLY A 203 11.93 -6.85 -18.45
N ASP A 204 12.26 -6.52 -19.69
CA ASP A 204 11.77 -5.31 -20.32
C ASP A 204 10.33 -5.48 -20.82
N THR A 205 9.57 -4.40 -20.81
CA THR A 205 8.24 -4.31 -21.43
C THR A 205 8.07 -2.94 -22.10
N VAL A 206 7.17 -2.86 -23.09
CA VAL A 206 6.78 -1.59 -23.69
C VAL A 206 5.40 -1.20 -23.17
N PHE A 207 5.29 0.02 -22.66
CA PHE A 207 4.03 0.61 -22.22
C PHE A 207 3.98 2.05 -22.75
N ASP A 208 2.88 2.41 -23.40
CA ASP A 208 2.70 3.72 -24.04
C ASP A 208 3.89 4.18 -24.92
N GLY A 209 4.48 3.23 -25.68
CA GLY A 209 5.61 3.50 -26.58
C GLY A 209 6.97 3.67 -25.90
N ARG A 210 7.06 3.62 -24.57
CA ARG A 210 8.33 3.67 -23.80
C ARG A 210 8.68 2.30 -23.24
N THR A 211 9.97 2.04 -23.06
CA THR A 211 10.47 0.79 -22.46
C THR A 211 10.60 0.96 -20.95
N PHE A 212 10.11 -0.01 -20.19
CA PHE A 212 10.17 -0.06 -18.73
C PHE A 212 10.65 -1.45 -18.29
N LEU A 213 11.18 -1.54 -17.07
CA LEU A 213 11.37 -2.84 -16.43
C LEU A 213 10.05 -3.30 -15.81
N HIS A 214 9.60 -4.48 -16.18
CA HIS A 214 8.44 -5.14 -15.59
C HIS A 214 8.87 -5.93 -14.36
N ILE A 215 8.31 -5.58 -13.22
CA ILE A 215 8.53 -6.24 -11.93
C ILE A 215 7.21 -6.87 -11.50
N ALA A 216 7.17 -8.20 -11.39
CA ALA A 216 6.03 -8.91 -10.83
C ALA A 216 6.03 -8.77 -9.30
N VAL A 217 4.85 -8.58 -8.72
CA VAL A 217 4.64 -8.41 -7.27
C VAL A 217 3.79 -9.55 -6.74
N ALA A 218 4.20 -10.15 -5.64
CA ALA A 218 3.38 -11.05 -4.83
C ALA A 218 3.67 -10.78 -3.35
N GLY A 219 2.65 -10.68 -2.52
CA GLY A 219 2.85 -10.39 -1.11
C GLY A 219 1.85 -11.06 -0.19
N GLU A 220 2.18 -11.05 1.09
CA GLU A 220 1.33 -11.46 2.19
C GLU A 220 1.20 -10.28 3.15
N VAL A 221 0.00 -10.07 3.67
CA VAL A 221 -0.31 -8.99 4.61
C VAL A 221 -0.98 -9.59 5.82
N ALA A 222 -0.54 -9.19 7.01
CA ALA A 222 -1.17 -9.52 8.28
C ALA A 222 -1.39 -8.23 9.07
N ILE A 223 -2.61 -8.02 9.56
CA ILE A 223 -3.00 -6.87 10.37
C ILE A 223 -3.58 -7.40 11.69
N GLU A 224 -3.08 -6.91 12.81
CA GLU A 224 -3.63 -7.17 14.14
C GLU A 224 -3.75 -5.85 14.87
N GLY A 225 -4.89 -5.55 15.47
CA GLY A 225 -5.03 -4.31 16.21
C GLY A 225 -6.25 -4.24 17.11
N THR A 226 -6.22 -3.25 17.99
CA THR A 226 -7.32 -2.84 18.85
C THR A 226 -7.66 -1.38 18.57
N MET A 227 -8.95 -1.08 18.50
CA MET A 227 -9.48 0.27 18.37
C MET A 227 -10.45 0.52 19.50
N ASP A 228 -10.29 1.61 20.24
CA ASP A 228 -11.32 2.14 21.13
C ASP A 228 -12.13 3.18 20.36
N LEU A 229 -13.44 2.97 20.22
CA LEU A 229 -14.35 3.93 19.60
C LEU A 229 -15.42 4.32 20.62
N GLY A 230 -15.23 5.46 21.29
CA GLY A 230 -16.19 5.96 22.28
C GLY A 230 -16.34 5.03 23.51
N GLY A 231 -15.23 4.46 23.99
CA GLY A 231 -15.18 3.52 25.11
C GLY A 231 -15.51 2.07 24.74
N MET A 232 -15.67 1.78 23.44
CA MET A 232 -15.92 0.44 22.92
C MET A 232 -14.64 -0.13 22.32
N GLU A 233 -14.08 -1.14 22.99
CA GLU A 233 -12.93 -1.89 22.46
C GLU A 233 -13.38 -2.79 21.30
N MET A 234 -12.73 -2.61 20.17
CA MET A 234 -12.83 -3.40 18.96
C MET A 234 -11.48 -4.09 18.73
N VAL A 235 -11.48 -5.41 18.56
CA VAL A 235 -10.27 -6.18 18.23
C VAL A 235 -10.38 -6.66 16.79
N GLN A 236 -9.37 -6.41 15.98
CA GLN A 236 -9.30 -6.81 14.58
C GLN A 236 -8.08 -7.70 14.34
N SER A 237 -8.28 -8.77 13.57
CA SER A 237 -7.21 -9.59 13.03
C SER A 237 -7.56 -9.96 11.59
N MET A 238 -6.71 -9.60 10.64
CA MET A 238 -6.90 -9.87 9.22
C MET A 238 -5.60 -10.38 8.61
N ALA A 239 -5.69 -11.30 7.66
CA ALA A 239 -4.56 -11.75 6.87
C ALA A 239 -4.98 -11.91 5.41
N GLY A 240 -4.03 -11.78 4.49
CA GLY A 240 -4.33 -11.82 3.08
C GLY A 240 -3.11 -11.91 2.20
N THR A 241 -3.38 -11.90 0.90
CA THR A 241 -2.36 -11.94 -0.14
C THR A 241 -2.55 -10.78 -1.10
N SER A 242 -1.46 -10.26 -1.63
CA SER A 242 -1.44 -9.30 -2.71
C SER A 242 -0.71 -9.86 -3.93
N ARG A 243 -1.09 -9.40 -5.12
CA ARG A 243 -0.44 -9.74 -6.39
C ARG A 243 -0.56 -8.59 -7.35
N GLY A 244 0.41 -8.42 -8.23
CA GLY A 244 0.39 -7.30 -9.14
C GLY A 244 1.64 -7.17 -9.98
N LEU A 245 1.84 -5.95 -10.48
CA LEU A 245 3.04 -5.57 -11.19
C LEU A 245 3.39 -4.11 -10.93
N LEU A 246 4.67 -3.80 -11.11
CA LEU A 246 5.20 -2.45 -11.22
C LEU A 246 5.96 -2.33 -12.53
N LEU A 247 5.84 -1.16 -13.17
CA LEU A 247 6.69 -0.76 -14.28
C LEU A 247 7.67 0.30 -13.78
N TRP A 248 8.95 -0.03 -13.82
CA TRP A 248 10.02 0.84 -13.38
C TRP A 248 10.64 1.60 -14.55
N ASP A 249 10.70 2.92 -14.43
CA ASP A 249 11.38 3.80 -15.37
C ASP A 249 12.86 3.93 -14.97
N THR A 250 13.74 3.26 -15.71
CA THR A 250 15.19 3.31 -15.48
C THR A 250 15.80 4.67 -15.74
N GLU A 251 15.22 5.47 -16.63
CA GLU A 251 15.73 6.81 -16.96
C GLU A 251 15.49 7.78 -15.80
N ARG A 252 14.31 7.67 -15.16
CA ARG A 252 13.90 8.52 -14.04
C ARG A 252 14.19 7.93 -12.67
N GLY A 253 14.47 6.63 -12.58
CA GLY A 253 14.72 5.94 -11.30
C GLY A 253 13.49 5.89 -10.40
N LEU A 254 12.31 5.71 -10.99
CA LEU A 254 11.02 5.73 -10.28
C LEU A 254 10.04 4.71 -10.87
N VAL A 255 9.05 4.30 -10.07
CA VAL A 255 7.88 3.56 -10.56
C VAL A 255 7.07 4.49 -11.47
N ALA A 256 6.79 4.05 -12.70
CA ALA A 256 5.94 4.78 -13.66
C ALA A 256 4.48 4.30 -13.61
N PHE A 257 4.27 3.01 -13.36
CA PHE A 257 2.96 2.40 -13.27
C PHE A 257 2.97 1.30 -12.21
N GLY A 258 1.85 1.14 -11.51
CA GLY A 258 1.64 0.03 -10.60
C GLY A 258 0.19 -0.44 -10.66
N HIS A 259 -0.01 -1.75 -10.59
CA HIS A 259 -1.31 -2.34 -10.38
C HIS A 259 -1.18 -3.50 -9.41
N ILE A 260 -1.80 -3.38 -8.24
CA ILE A 260 -1.78 -4.40 -7.19
C ILE A 260 -3.23 -4.72 -6.82
N SER A 261 -3.56 -6.00 -6.83
CA SER A 261 -4.80 -6.53 -6.26
C SER A 261 -4.50 -7.21 -4.95
N GLN A 262 -5.31 -6.97 -3.93
CA GLN A 262 -5.12 -7.54 -2.60
C GLN A 262 -6.43 -8.16 -2.12
N GLU A 263 -6.35 -9.35 -1.54
CA GLU A 263 -7.47 -10.06 -0.94
C GLU A 263 -7.11 -10.35 0.52
N MET A 264 -7.96 -9.95 1.46
CA MET A 264 -7.79 -10.21 2.89
C MET A 264 -9.04 -10.84 3.48
N GLN A 265 -8.84 -11.66 4.50
CA GLN A 265 -9.90 -12.21 5.34
C GLN A 265 -9.52 -12.08 6.81
N GLY A 266 -10.49 -11.82 7.66
CA GLY A 266 -10.23 -11.74 9.09
C GLY A 266 -11.48 -11.66 9.94
N THR A 267 -11.27 -11.34 11.21
CA THR A 267 -12.33 -11.16 12.20
C THR A 267 -12.24 -9.79 12.84
N THR A 268 -13.40 -9.16 13.05
CA THR A 268 -13.55 -8.01 13.94
C THR A 268 -14.47 -8.39 15.09
N GLU A 269 -14.03 -8.17 16.33
CA GLU A 269 -14.78 -8.42 17.56
C GLU A 269 -15.10 -7.08 18.25
N MET A 270 -16.31 -6.93 18.77
CA MET A 270 -16.74 -5.75 19.55
C MET A 270 -17.20 -6.17 20.95
N GLY A 271 -16.68 -5.52 21.99
CA GLY A 271 -16.82 -5.98 23.39
C GLY A 271 -18.22 -5.87 24.03
N VAL A 272 -19.18 -5.14 23.45
CA VAL A 272 -20.35 -4.66 24.22
C VAL A 272 -21.63 -5.51 24.11
N MET A 273 -21.70 -6.49 23.20
CA MET A 273 -22.93 -7.25 22.92
C MET A 273 -22.77 -8.78 22.97
N GLY A 274 -21.68 -9.27 23.55
CA GLY A 274 -21.21 -10.64 23.33
C GLY A 274 -20.33 -10.66 22.08
N THR A 275 -19.23 -11.40 22.16
CA THR A 275 -18.25 -11.48 21.08
C THR A 275 -18.92 -12.03 19.81
N PHE A 276 -19.27 -11.16 18.88
CA PHE A 276 -19.63 -11.57 17.52
C PHE A 276 -18.44 -11.27 16.63
N GLY A 277 -17.68 -12.31 16.31
CA GLY A 277 -16.65 -12.25 15.29
C GLY A 277 -17.31 -12.02 13.94
N THR A 278 -17.13 -10.84 13.38
CA THR A 278 -17.56 -10.54 12.00
C THR A 278 -16.46 -11.03 11.08
N THR A 279 -16.76 -11.99 10.21
CA THR A 279 -15.82 -12.31 9.12
C THR A 279 -15.81 -11.13 8.16
N VAL A 280 -14.64 -10.54 7.97
CA VAL A 280 -14.41 -9.47 7.01
C VAL A 280 -13.66 -10.07 5.83
N THR A 281 -14.19 -9.93 4.62
CA THR A 281 -13.42 -10.15 3.38
C THR A 281 -13.20 -8.80 2.72
N MET A 282 -11.97 -8.51 2.31
CA MET A 282 -11.61 -7.26 1.65
C MET A 282 -10.90 -7.55 0.33
N SER A 283 -11.36 -6.94 -0.77
CA SER A 283 -10.62 -6.91 -2.03
C SER A 283 -10.29 -5.47 -2.40
N SER A 284 -9.02 -5.18 -2.70
CA SER A 284 -8.53 -3.88 -3.17
C SER A 284 -7.95 -4.01 -4.57
N HIS A 285 -8.10 -2.95 -5.38
CA HIS A 285 -7.54 -2.82 -6.72
C HIS A 285 -6.85 -1.47 -6.83
N PHE A 286 -5.60 -1.44 -6.38
CA PHE A 286 -4.76 -0.25 -6.41
C PHE A 286 -4.12 -0.08 -7.78
N ARG A 287 -4.31 1.10 -8.37
CA ARG A 287 -3.67 1.55 -9.59
C ARG A 287 -2.89 2.83 -9.31
N LEU A 288 -1.68 2.88 -9.84
CA LEU A 288 -0.78 4.02 -9.79
C LEU A 288 -0.32 4.35 -11.21
N ASP A 289 -0.45 5.62 -11.61
CA ASP A 289 0.08 6.11 -12.87
C ASP A 289 0.85 7.40 -12.64
N ARG A 290 2.10 7.46 -13.11
CA ARG A 290 2.86 8.70 -13.13
C ARG A 290 2.48 9.51 -14.37
N LEU A 291 2.07 10.76 -14.19
CA LEU A 291 1.86 11.68 -15.30
C LEU A 291 3.20 12.12 -15.90
N GLU A 292 3.22 12.24 -17.22
CA GLU A 292 4.30 12.95 -17.90
C GLU A 292 4.03 14.46 -17.75
N ASN A 293 4.96 15.14 -17.08
CA ASN A 293 5.06 16.61 -17.09
C ASN A 293 5.80 17.07 -18.34
#